data_AF-A0A964YY76-F1
#
_entry.id   AF-A0A964YY76-F1
#
_cell.length_a   1.000
_cell.length_b   1.000
_cell.length_c   1.000
_cell.angle_alpha   90.00
_cell.angle_beta   90.00
_cell.angle_gamma   90.00
#
_symmetry.space_group_name_H-M   'P 1'
#
loop_
_entity.id
_entity.type
_entity.pdbx_description
1 polymer ?
#
loop_
_entity_poly.entity_id
_entity_poly.type
_entity_poly.pdbx_seq_one_letter_code
_entity_poly.pdbx_strand_id
1 'polypeptide(L)' 'MPCSCGFSTEYPECNGTHKIVKKVRDQIVKDIEAINLSEGSNTSLNALGMKMLAIEIASGKKK' A
#
# COMPACT_ATOMS: atom_id res chain seq x y z
N MET A 1 0.50 23.61 -15.28
CA MET A 1 0.30 23.46 -13.82
C MET A 1 1.45 22.63 -13.27
N PRO A 2 2.05 22.99 -12.12
CA PRO A 2 3.07 22.16 -11.48
C PRO A 2 2.50 20.80 -11.04
N CYS A 3 3.32 19.73 -11.02
CA CYS A 3 2.86 18.41 -10.57
C CYS A 3 2.37 18.50 -9.12
N SER A 4 1.10 18.18 -8.91
CA SER A 4 0.51 18.01 -7.58
C SER A 4 0.66 16.59 -7.02
N CYS A 5 1.30 15.72 -7.80
CA CYS A 5 1.45 14.31 -7.49
C CYS A 5 2.35 14.01 -6.27
N GLY A 6 3.27 14.92 -5.91
CA GLY A 6 4.20 14.74 -4.79
C GLY A 6 5.31 13.71 -5.00
N PHE A 7 5.37 13.06 -6.16
CA PHE A 7 6.34 11.98 -6.46
C PHE A 7 7.25 12.27 -7.67
N SER A 8 7.11 13.42 -8.32
CA SER A 8 7.95 13.73 -9.50
C SER A 8 9.41 13.92 -9.08
N THR A 9 10.33 13.35 -9.86
CA THR A 9 11.78 13.59 -9.69
C THR A 9 12.25 14.78 -10.52
N GLU A 10 11.39 15.36 -11.37
CA GLU A 10 11.69 16.46 -12.30
C GLU A 10 10.78 17.67 -12.00
N TYR A 11 10.53 17.96 -10.73
CA TYR A 11 9.65 19.06 -10.33
C TYR A 11 10.08 20.40 -10.97
N PRO A 12 9.16 21.20 -11.55
CA PRO A 12 7.70 21.13 -11.45
C PRO A 12 7.00 20.22 -12.48
N GLU A 13 7.74 19.59 -13.38
CA GLU A 13 7.19 18.73 -14.42
C GLU A 13 6.68 17.41 -13.85
N CYS A 14 5.68 16.82 -14.50
CA CYS A 14 5.18 15.49 -14.15
C CYS A 14 5.82 14.47 -15.07
N ASN A 15 6.70 13.63 -14.54
CA ASN A 15 7.31 12.54 -15.29
C ASN A 15 6.64 11.17 -15.05
N GLY A 16 5.47 11.15 -14.39
CA GLY A 16 4.66 9.94 -14.23
C GLY A 16 5.10 9.00 -13.11
N THR A 17 6.07 9.36 -12.26
CA THR A 17 6.54 8.53 -11.13
C THR A 17 5.42 8.08 -10.17
N HIS A 18 4.34 8.86 -10.04
CA HIS A 18 3.15 8.44 -9.27
C HIS A 18 2.54 7.11 -9.76
N LYS A 19 2.69 6.77 -11.05
CA LYS A 19 2.24 5.47 -11.60
C LYS A 19 3.10 4.32 -11.10
N ILE A 20 4.40 4.54 -10.98
CA ILE A 20 5.35 3.55 -10.44
C ILE A 20 5.05 3.33 -8.96
N VAL A 21 4.92 4.42 -8.19
CA VAL A 21 4.54 4.35 -6.77
C VAL A 21 3.23 3.59 -6.59
N LYS A 22 2.21 3.86 -7.43
CA LYS A 22 0.95 3.13 -7.42
C LYS A 22 1.14 1.64 -7.68
N LYS A 23 1.89 1.26 -8.73
CA LYS A 23 2.18 -0.16 -9.03
C LYS A 23 2.86 -0.88 -7.87
N VAL A 24 3.83 -0.24 -7.21
CA VAL A 24 4.52 -0.81 -6.05
C VAL A 24 3.54 -1.00 -4.88
N ARG A 25 2.71 0.01 -4.57
CA ARG A 25 1.67 -0.11 -3.53
C ARG A 25 0.68 -1.23 -3.83
N ASP A 26 0.21 -1.32 -5.08
CA ASP A 26 -0.71 -2.37 -5.50
C ASP A 26 -0.09 -3.77 -5.34
N GLN A 27 1.21 -3.92 -5.60
CA GLN A 27 1.91 -5.20 -5.39
C GLN A 27 2.03 -5.53 -3.90
N ILE A 28 2.43 -4.58 -3.06
CA ILE A 28 2.52 -4.76 -1.61
C ILE A 28 1.16 -5.19 -1.02
N VAL A 29 0.06 -4.58 -1.47
CA VAL A 29 -1.30 -4.96 -1.05
C VAL A 29 -1.59 -6.42 -1.40
N LYS A 30 -1.31 -6.85 -2.64
CA LYS A 30 -1.50 -8.24 -3.07
C LYS A 30 -0.68 -9.21 -2.23
N ASP A 31 0.58 -8.87 -1.94
CA ASP A 31 1.47 -9.71 -1.15
C ASP A 31 0.96 -9.86 0.28
N ILE A 32 0.45 -8.77 0.89
CA ILE A 32 -0.19 -8.82 2.22
C ILE A 32 -1.47 -9.65 2.19
N GLU A 33 -2.32 -9.48 1.18
CA GLU A 33 -3.56 -10.25 1.00
C GLU A 33 -3.30 -11.74 0.86
N ALA A 34 -2.18 -12.13 0.24
CA ALA A 34 -1.78 -13.52 0.07
C ALA A 34 -1.29 -14.20 1.37
N ILE A 35 -1.00 -13.44 2.44
CA ILE A 35 -0.59 -14.01 3.73
C ILE A 35 -1.72 -14.89 4.28
N ASN A 36 -1.45 -16.19 4.37
CA ASN A 36 -2.39 -17.14 4.95
C ASN A 36 -2.29 -17.12 6.48
N LEU A 37 -3.42 -16.86 7.15
CA LEU A 37 -3.50 -16.71 8.61
C LEU A 37 -4.19 -17.92 9.28
N SER A 38 -4.30 -19.05 8.59
CA SER A 38 -5.14 -20.19 8.99
C SER A 38 -4.58 -21.12 10.08
N GLU A 39 -3.63 -20.69 10.92
CA GLU A 39 -3.05 -21.55 11.96
C GLU A 39 -3.38 -21.05 13.37
N GLY A 40 -4.27 -21.78 14.07
CA GLY A 40 -4.47 -21.70 15.52
C GLY A 40 -5.58 -20.75 16.00
N SER A 41 -6.57 -21.33 16.68
CA SER A 41 -7.65 -20.62 17.37
C SER A 41 -7.12 -19.53 18.32
N ASN A 42 -7.68 -18.32 18.21
CA ASN A 42 -7.41 -17.07 18.95
C ASN A 42 -6.23 -16.19 18.47
N THR A 43 -5.19 -16.73 17.83
CA THR A 43 -4.14 -15.90 17.20
C THR A 43 -4.62 -15.21 15.92
N SER A 44 -5.73 -15.71 15.35
CA SER A 44 -6.28 -15.28 14.06
C SER A 44 -6.85 -13.87 14.05
N LEU A 45 -7.46 -13.37 15.14
CA LEU A 45 -8.13 -12.06 15.13
C LEU A 45 -7.15 -10.88 15.17
N ASN A 46 -6.13 -10.95 16.04
CA ASN A 46 -5.08 -9.93 16.08
C ASN A 46 -4.30 -9.90 14.77
N ALA A 47 -3.96 -11.08 14.22
CA ALA A 47 -3.29 -11.18 12.94
C ALA A 47 -4.14 -10.64 11.79
N LEU A 48 -5.46 -10.91 11.79
CA LEU A 48 -6.40 -10.37 10.80
C LEU A 48 -6.51 -8.84 10.90
N GLY A 49 -6.64 -8.32 12.12
CA GLY A 49 -6.67 -6.87 12.36
C GLY A 49 -5.39 -6.18 11.87
N MET A 50 -4.22 -6.76 12.16
CA MET A 50 -2.94 -6.25 11.67
C MET A 50 -2.83 -6.33 10.14
N LYS A 51 -3.33 -7.40 9.52
CA LYS A 51 -3.37 -7.54 8.06
C LYS A 51 -4.23 -6.45 7.42
N MET A 52 -5.40 -6.15 8.00
CA MET A 52 -6.26 -5.05 7.54
C MET A 52 -5.56 -3.69 7.68
N LEU A 53 -4.93 -3.42 8.83
CA LEU A 53 -4.16 -2.19 9.05
C LEU A 53 -3.01 -2.01 8.05
N ALA A 54 -2.27 -3.09 7.78
CA ALA A 54 -1.18 -3.08 6.82
C ALA A 54 -1.68 -2.77 5.39
N ILE A 55 -2.83 -3.31 4.98
CA ILE A 55 -3.47 -2.99 3.69
C ILE A 55 -3.90 -1.52 3.61
N GLU A 56 -4.49 -0.96 4.68
CA GLU A 56 -4.89 0.46 4.71
C GLU A 56 -3.69 1.41 4.54
N ILE A 57 -2.57 1.08 5.19
CA ILE A 57 -1.32 1.84 5.08
C ILE A 57 -0.72 1.70 3.68
N ALA A 58 -0.57 0.46 3.19
CA ALA A 58 0.02 0.18 1.87
C ALA A 58 -0.79 0.81 0.72
N SER A 59 -2.12 0.82 0.83
CA SER A 59 -3.01 1.47 -0.15
C SER A 59 -3.00 3.00 -0.07
N GLY A 60 -2.37 3.59 0.96
CA GLY A 60 -2.34 5.03 1.19
C GLY A 60 -3.69 5.62 1.61
N LYS A 61 -4.59 4.79 2.14
CA LYS A 61 -5.90 5.22 2.68
C LYS A 61 -5.80 5.76 4.10
N LYS A 62 -4.81 5.29 4.88
CA LYS A 62 -4.39 5.92 6.13
C LYS A 62 -3.26 6.91 5.86
N LYS A 63 -3.46 8.16 6.26
CA LYS A 63 -2.46 9.24 6.27
C LYS A 63 -1.92 9.40 7.69
#